data_AF-A0A1I0RXJ4-F1
#
_entry.id   AF-A0A1I0RXJ4-F1
#
_cell.length_a   1.000
_cell.length_b   1.000
_cell.length_c   1.000
_cell.angle_alpha   90.00
_cell.angle_beta   90.00
_cell.angle_gamma   90.00
#
_symmetry.space_group_name_H-M   'P 1'
#
loop_
_entity.id
_entity.type
_entity.pdbx_description
1 polymer ?
#
loop_
_entity_poly.entity_id
_entity_poly.type
_entity_poly.pdbx_seq_one_letter_code
_entity_poly.pdbx_strand_id
1 'polypeptide(L)'
;MVLRVLIAILLLASPVAACEADIACRIDNRSYHVRLPDDWDGVTPMPVMLHFHGWGRQGDLVVNHGRISASTRKRGVLLLAPNGNGRTWNFRRGRSEDVDFAAAVIEDAAARFPIDRARIFVSGYSFGSGMAWRYVCENGNGVAALFAVSGTIDQRETCPEAPGEVRHVHGLSDNVMGYPKGQGNDLLYPVALWRAAYDCDGASAPDPYFIRSFLTFDRYTWDCPRGRVTFDQHAGGHFIPHGWFGRQLDEMLGLTPSYP
;
A
#
# COMPACT_ATOMS: atom_id res chain seq x y z
N MET A 1 -46.37 45.94 -5.41
CA MET A 1 -44.93 46.27 -5.36
C MET A 1 -44.21 45.03 -4.84
N VAL A 2 -43.70 44.17 -5.73
CA VAL A 2 -43.17 42.84 -5.39
C VAL A 2 -41.69 42.97 -5.06
N LEU A 3 -41.33 42.85 -3.79
CA LEU A 3 -39.95 42.90 -3.31
C LEU A 3 -39.29 41.55 -3.62
N ARG A 4 -38.48 41.48 -4.68
CA ARG A 4 -37.65 40.32 -5.00
C ARG A 4 -36.44 40.32 -4.07
N VAL A 5 -36.47 39.45 -3.06
CA VAL A 5 -35.29 39.14 -2.24
C VAL A 5 -34.39 38.21 -3.04
N LEU A 6 -33.26 38.73 -3.52
CA LEU A 6 -32.17 37.92 -4.07
C LEU A 6 -31.44 37.25 -2.89
N ILE A 7 -31.69 35.96 -2.69
CA ILE A 7 -30.89 35.13 -1.79
C ILE A 7 -29.61 34.79 -2.55
N ALA A 8 -28.50 35.43 -2.18
CA ALA A 8 -27.17 35.04 -2.63
C ALA A 8 -26.79 33.72 -1.92
N ILE A 9 -26.77 32.63 -2.68
CA ILE A 9 -26.21 31.35 -2.22
C ILE A 9 -24.69 31.52 -2.22
N LEU A 10 -24.09 31.75 -1.06
CA LEU A 10 -22.63 31.57 -0.90
C LEU A 10 -22.34 30.08 -1.06
N LEU A 11 -21.78 29.70 -2.22
CA LEU A 11 -21.06 28.43 -2.35
C LEU A 11 -19.85 28.53 -1.43
N LEU A 12 -19.93 27.91 -0.25
CA LEU A 12 -18.77 27.63 0.57
C LEU A 12 -17.90 26.66 -0.24
N ALA A 13 -16.87 27.19 -0.90
CA ALA A 13 -15.81 26.35 -1.42
C ALA A 13 -15.21 25.62 -0.22
N SER A 14 -15.41 24.30 -0.15
CA SER A 14 -14.69 23.45 0.81
C SER A 14 -13.21 23.78 0.68
N PRO A 15 -12.51 24.13 1.77
CA PRO A 15 -11.09 24.41 1.66
C PRO A 15 -10.44 23.12 1.15
N VAL A 16 -9.91 23.17 -0.07
CA VAL A 16 -8.93 22.20 -0.55
C VAL A 16 -7.92 22.02 0.58
N ALA A 17 -7.70 20.78 1.00
CA ALA A 17 -6.99 20.45 2.22
C ALA A 17 -5.69 21.27 2.34
N ALA A 18 -5.46 21.87 3.51
CA ALA A 18 -4.31 22.74 3.79
C ALA A 18 -2.93 22.05 3.62
N CYS A 19 -2.93 20.76 3.26
CA CYS A 19 -1.77 19.93 3.00
C CYS A 19 -2.09 18.92 1.88
N GLU A 20 -1.33 18.99 0.79
CA GLU A 20 -1.39 18.08 -0.35
C GLU A 20 -0.03 18.12 -1.07
N ALA A 21 0.31 17.03 -1.77
CA ALA A 21 1.54 16.86 -2.52
C ALA A 21 2.76 17.20 -1.65
N ASP A 22 3.52 18.23 -2.01
CA ASP A 22 4.75 18.61 -1.31
C ASP A 22 4.51 19.25 0.07
N ILE A 23 3.27 19.68 0.36
CA ILE A 23 2.88 20.26 1.64
C ILE A 23 2.38 19.16 2.57
N ALA A 24 3.17 18.83 3.59
CA ALA A 24 2.84 17.76 4.53
C ALA A 24 1.70 18.16 5.48
N CYS A 25 0.77 17.23 5.70
CA CYS A 25 -0.18 17.25 6.80
C CYS A 25 0.56 16.95 8.11
N ARG A 26 0.14 17.57 9.22
CA ARG A 26 0.77 17.39 10.53
C ARG A 26 -0.18 16.72 11.50
N ILE A 27 0.37 15.76 12.25
CA ILE A 27 -0.26 15.12 13.41
C ILE A 27 0.78 15.24 14.52
N ASP A 28 0.58 16.20 15.42
CA ASP A 28 1.55 16.57 16.46
C ASP A 28 2.96 16.83 15.89
N ASN A 29 3.94 16.01 16.29
CA ASN A 29 5.33 16.10 15.84
C ASN A 29 5.63 15.24 14.60
N ARG A 30 4.67 14.46 14.11
CA ARG A 30 4.77 13.65 12.90
C ARG A 30 4.08 14.33 11.72
N SER A 31 4.32 13.83 10.53
CA SER A 31 3.70 14.37 9.32
C SER A 31 3.57 13.32 8.23
N TYR A 32 2.69 13.58 7.28
CA TYR A 32 2.46 12.73 6.12
C TYR A 32 2.10 13.57 4.90
N HIS A 33 2.28 13.02 3.71
CA HIS A 33 1.89 13.64 2.47
C HIS A 33 0.65 12.97 1.90
N VAL A 34 -0.16 13.74 1.17
CA VAL A 34 -1.38 13.26 0.52
C VAL A 34 -1.25 13.49 -0.97
N ARG A 35 -1.74 12.56 -1.79
CA ARG A 35 -1.94 12.80 -3.21
C ARG A 35 -3.33 12.35 -3.63
N LEU A 36 -4.10 13.32 -4.13
CA LEU A 36 -5.45 13.07 -4.65
C LEU A 36 -5.41 12.40 -6.03
N PRO A 37 -6.44 11.64 -6.40
CA PRO A 37 -6.64 11.17 -7.76
C PRO A 37 -6.79 12.31 -8.76
N ASP A 38 -6.38 12.07 -10.01
CA ASP A 38 -6.36 13.12 -11.03
C ASP A 38 -7.79 13.61 -11.39
N ASP A 39 -8.77 12.71 -11.33
CA ASP A 39 -10.17 12.96 -11.74
C ASP A 39 -11.18 12.88 -10.58
N TRP A 40 -10.75 13.15 -9.34
CA TRP A 40 -11.66 13.11 -8.19
C TRP A 40 -12.67 14.27 -8.20
N ASP A 41 -13.94 13.97 -7.97
CA ASP A 41 -15.07 14.92 -8.04
C ASP A 41 -15.26 15.78 -6.77
N GLY A 42 -14.41 15.59 -5.77
CA GLY A 42 -14.48 16.31 -4.49
C GLY A 42 -15.44 15.72 -3.46
N VAL A 43 -16.21 14.67 -3.80
CA VAL A 43 -17.28 14.14 -2.94
C VAL A 43 -17.36 12.61 -2.87
N THR A 44 -16.93 11.90 -3.91
CA THR A 44 -16.98 10.44 -3.97
C THR A 44 -15.98 9.84 -2.97
N PRO A 45 -16.41 8.90 -2.10
CA PRO A 45 -15.50 8.18 -1.22
C PRO A 45 -14.40 7.43 -1.98
N MET A 46 -13.15 7.72 -1.67
CA MET A 46 -11.99 7.15 -2.37
C MET A 46 -11.45 5.90 -1.66
N PRO A 47 -11.11 4.83 -2.39
CA PRO A 47 -10.16 3.83 -1.91
C PRO A 47 -8.87 4.51 -1.44
N VAL A 48 -8.22 3.94 -0.43
CA VAL A 48 -6.99 4.51 0.16
C VAL A 48 -5.84 3.56 -0.08
N MET A 49 -4.67 4.11 -0.44
CA MET A 49 -3.40 3.39 -0.35
C MET A 49 -2.48 4.13 0.61
N LEU A 50 -2.23 3.55 1.78
CA LEU A 50 -1.17 3.96 2.69
C LEU A 50 0.16 3.38 2.19
N HIS A 51 1.14 4.21 1.88
CA HIS A 51 2.42 3.76 1.32
C HIS A 51 3.63 4.21 2.15
N PHE A 52 4.37 3.24 2.67
CA PHE A 52 5.61 3.48 3.42
C PHE A 52 6.82 3.55 2.49
N HIS A 53 7.61 4.62 2.63
CA HIS A 53 8.82 4.85 1.85
C HIS A 53 9.98 3.92 2.25
N GLY A 54 10.96 3.71 1.36
CA GLY A 54 12.21 3.00 1.67
C GLY A 54 13.17 3.80 2.57
N TRP A 55 14.25 3.16 3.04
CA TRP A 55 15.22 3.78 3.95
C TRP A 55 15.80 5.09 3.40
N GLY A 56 15.95 6.10 4.26
CA GLY A 56 16.52 7.41 3.93
C GLY A 56 15.58 8.33 3.14
N ARG A 57 14.35 7.90 2.85
CA ARG A 57 13.34 8.69 2.14
C ARG A 57 12.29 9.27 3.09
N GLN A 58 11.31 9.95 2.51
CA GLN A 58 10.15 10.54 3.17
C GLN A 58 8.96 10.49 2.21
N GLY A 59 7.78 10.87 2.69
CA GLY A 59 6.51 10.80 1.96
C GLY A 59 6.43 11.73 0.76
N ASP A 60 7.17 12.85 0.75
CA ASP A 60 7.31 13.78 -0.37
C ASP A 60 7.79 13.06 -1.65
N LEU A 61 8.75 12.14 -1.52
CA LEU A 61 9.20 11.33 -2.65
C LEU A 61 8.11 10.39 -3.15
N VAL A 62 7.29 9.83 -2.25
CA VAL A 62 6.25 8.84 -2.59
C VAL A 62 5.14 9.49 -3.41
N VAL A 63 4.64 10.66 -2.98
CA VAL A 63 3.56 11.38 -3.69
C VAL A 63 4.00 11.92 -5.06
N ASN A 64 5.31 11.98 -5.31
CA ASN A 64 5.91 12.34 -6.60
C ASN A 64 6.45 11.12 -7.38
N HIS A 65 6.42 9.91 -6.82
CA HIS A 65 7.04 8.74 -7.44
C HIS A 65 6.20 8.20 -8.61
N GLY A 66 6.79 8.18 -9.82
CA GLY A 66 6.08 7.82 -11.05
C GLY A 66 5.50 6.39 -11.10
N ARG A 67 5.98 5.46 -10.27
CA ARG A 67 5.40 4.09 -10.18
C ARG A 67 4.40 3.89 -9.04
N ILE A 68 4.28 4.86 -8.13
CA ILE A 68 3.39 4.76 -6.95
C ILE A 68 2.25 5.77 -7.14
N SER A 69 2.61 7.06 -7.15
CA SER A 69 1.69 8.18 -7.33
C SER A 69 0.90 8.04 -8.64
N ALA A 70 1.57 7.83 -9.78
CA ALA A 70 0.84 7.70 -11.05
C ALA A 70 -0.14 6.51 -11.05
N SER A 71 0.23 5.39 -10.43
CA SER A 71 -0.64 4.23 -10.35
C SER A 71 -1.89 4.52 -9.52
N THR A 72 -1.76 5.20 -8.37
CA THR A 72 -2.91 5.60 -7.54
C THR A 72 -3.79 6.65 -8.20
N ARG A 73 -3.18 7.70 -8.78
CA ARG A 73 -3.94 8.85 -9.26
C ARG A 73 -4.85 8.53 -10.43
N LYS A 74 -4.39 7.63 -11.30
CA LYS A 74 -5.14 7.13 -12.47
C LYS A 74 -6.26 6.16 -12.12
N ARG A 75 -6.33 5.70 -10.87
CA ARG A 75 -7.25 4.63 -10.42
C ARG A 75 -8.24 5.09 -9.35
N GLY A 76 -8.34 6.40 -9.13
CA GLY A 76 -9.26 6.93 -8.12
C GLY A 76 -8.83 6.66 -6.68
N VAL A 77 -7.54 6.36 -6.43
CA VAL A 77 -7.04 5.96 -5.11
C VAL A 77 -6.35 7.14 -4.43
N LEU A 78 -6.79 7.47 -3.21
CA LEU A 78 -6.15 8.42 -2.33
C LEU A 78 -4.83 7.84 -1.81
N LEU A 79 -3.70 8.48 -2.12
CA LEU A 79 -2.40 8.05 -1.64
C LEU A 79 -2.03 8.82 -0.38
N LEU A 80 -1.78 8.08 0.71
CA LEU A 80 -1.25 8.59 1.97
C LEU A 80 0.19 8.13 2.13
N ALA A 81 1.11 9.05 2.37
CA ALA A 81 2.54 8.77 2.45
C ALA A 81 3.14 9.34 3.75
N PRO A 82 3.15 8.57 4.86
CA PRO A 82 3.71 9.00 6.13
C PRO A 82 5.21 9.26 6.07
N ASN A 83 5.68 10.20 6.89
CA ASN A 83 7.10 10.44 7.13
C ASN A 83 7.59 9.59 8.31
N GLY A 84 8.70 8.88 8.09
CA GLY A 84 9.39 8.11 9.11
C GLY A 84 10.27 8.99 9.99
N ASN A 85 10.31 8.68 11.29
CA ASN A 85 11.28 9.30 12.19
C ASN A 85 12.69 8.87 11.78
N GLY A 86 13.62 9.84 11.69
CA GLY A 86 14.96 9.56 11.19
C GLY A 86 14.98 9.01 9.75
N ARG A 87 13.92 9.22 8.96
CA ARG A 87 13.77 8.72 7.58
C ARG A 87 13.81 7.18 7.50
N THR A 88 13.31 6.51 8.53
CA THR A 88 13.25 5.05 8.63
C THR A 88 12.00 4.62 9.43
N TRP A 89 11.83 3.31 9.59
CA TRP A 89 10.72 2.68 10.28
C TRP A 89 11.19 1.68 11.33
N ASN A 90 10.45 1.57 12.43
CA ASN A 90 10.60 0.51 13.40
C ASN A 90 9.69 -0.67 13.03
N PHE A 91 10.19 -1.72 12.37
CA PHE A 91 9.34 -2.82 11.89
C PHE A 91 9.82 -4.23 12.28
N ARG A 92 11.04 -4.34 12.80
CA ARG A 92 11.72 -5.64 12.86
C ARG A 92 11.15 -6.58 13.91
N ARG A 93 10.79 -6.08 15.10
CA ARG A 93 10.33 -6.90 16.23
C ARG A 93 9.45 -6.07 17.16
N GLY A 94 8.49 -6.75 17.78
CA GLY A 94 7.63 -6.15 18.79
C GLY A 94 6.73 -5.06 18.24
N ARG A 95 5.95 -4.47 19.14
CA ARG A 95 5.03 -3.38 18.82
C ARG A 95 5.79 -2.19 18.24
N SER A 96 5.27 -1.64 17.16
CA SER A 96 5.84 -0.48 16.49
C SER A 96 5.00 0.77 16.69
N GLU A 97 5.64 1.85 17.14
CA GLU A 97 5.05 3.18 17.25
C GLU A 97 4.63 3.75 15.88
N ASP A 98 5.24 3.26 14.80
CA ASP A 98 4.89 3.66 13.45
C ASP A 98 3.57 3.02 12.99
N VAL A 99 3.10 1.94 13.63
CA VAL A 99 1.76 1.38 13.40
C VAL A 99 0.69 2.31 13.95
N ASP A 100 0.85 2.74 15.20
CA ASP A 100 -0.08 3.68 15.86
C ASP A 100 -0.14 5.02 15.08
N PHE A 101 1.02 5.52 14.63
CA PHE A 101 1.07 6.71 13.78
C PHE A 101 0.38 6.51 12.41
N ALA A 102 0.63 5.38 11.75
CA ALA A 102 -0.01 5.06 10.46
C ALA A 102 -1.53 4.95 10.57
N ALA A 103 -2.05 4.38 11.66
CA ALA A 103 -3.47 4.34 11.93
C ALA A 103 -4.04 5.76 12.11
N ALA A 104 -3.33 6.61 12.86
CA ALA A 104 -3.71 8.02 13.02
C ALA A 104 -3.71 8.79 11.69
N VAL A 105 -2.81 8.47 10.75
CA VAL A 105 -2.80 9.06 9.39
C VAL A 105 -4.07 8.72 8.61
N ILE A 106 -4.56 7.47 8.71
CA ILE A 106 -5.81 7.08 8.04
C ILE A 106 -7.00 7.83 8.66
N GLU A 107 -7.05 7.97 9.98
CA GLU A 107 -8.13 8.70 10.66
C GLU A 107 -8.10 10.20 10.40
N ASP A 108 -6.92 10.83 10.40
CA ASP A 108 -6.77 12.25 10.03
C ASP A 108 -7.15 12.48 8.56
N ALA A 109 -6.82 11.54 7.66
CA ALA A 109 -7.28 11.59 6.28
C ALA A 109 -8.81 11.43 6.16
N ALA A 110 -9.42 10.53 6.93
CA ALA A 110 -10.88 10.33 6.96
C ALA A 110 -11.65 11.57 7.45
N ALA A 111 -11.04 12.38 8.30
CA ALA A 111 -11.60 13.65 8.74
C ALA A 111 -11.51 14.77 7.67
N ARG A 112 -10.61 14.63 6.70
CA ARG A 112 -10.36 15.62 5.63
C ARG A 112 -11.03 15.26 4.30
N PHE A 113 -11.14 13.97 4.00
CA PHE A 113 -11.61 13.45 2.73
C PHE A 113 -12.62 12.33 2.95
N PRO A 114 -13.64 12.19 2.08
CA PRO A 114 -14.46 10.99 2.08
C PRO A 114 -13.59 9.81 1.63
N ILE A 115 -13.38 8.84 2.53
CA ILE A 115 -12.63 7.61 2.24
C ILE A 115 -13.56 6.41 2.26
N ASP A 116 -13.27 5.44 1.39
CA ASP A 116 -13.88 4.13 1.44
C ASP A 116 -13.10 3.21 2.39
N ARG A 117 -13.65 3.03 3.60
CA ARG A 117 -13.05 2.19 4.63
C ARG A 117 -13.02 0.70 4.29
N ALA A 118 -13.82 0.24 3.33
CA ALA A 118 -13.77 -1.15 2.87
C ALA A 118 -12.63 -1.40 1.87
N ARG A 119 -12.01 -0.34 1.33
CA ARG A 119 -10.92 -0.41 0.34
C ARG A 119 -9.69 0.36 0.82
N ILE A 120 -9.20 -0.02 2.00
CA ILE A 120 -7.91 0.43 2.53
C ILE A 120 -6.83 -0.57 2.12
N PHE A 121 -5.87 -0.11 1.33
CA PHE A 121 -4.68 -0.84 0.96
C PHE A 121 -3.47 -0.31 1.74
N VAL A 122 -2.62 -1.22 2.21
CA VAL A 122 -1.37 -0.88 2.88
C VAL A 122 -0.22 -1.37 2.02
N SER A 123 0.78 -0.54 1.81
CA SER A 123 1.83 -0.83 0.84
C SER A 123 3.17 -0.25 1.24
N GLY A 124 4.24 -0.74 0.63
CA GLY A 124 5.55 -0.17 0.85
C GLY A 124 6.63 -0.83 0.00
N TYR A 125 7.79 -0.16 -0.05
CA TYR A 125 8.97 -0.64 -0.75
C TYR A 125 10.17 -0.72 0.19
N SER A 126 10.98 -1.78 0.09
CA SER A 126 12.20 -1.95 0.89
C SER A 126 11.88 -1.95 2.39
N PHE A 127 12.54 -1.11 3.20
CA PHE A 127 12.19 -0.91 4.61
C PHE A 127 10.73 -0.51 4.81
N GLY A 128 10.15 0.23 3.87
CA GLY A 128 8.72 0.54 3.87
C GLY A 128 7.86 -0.69 3.62
N SER A 129 8.33 -1.66 2.84
CA SER A 129 7.64 -2.95 2.71
C SER A 129 7.67 -3.71 4.04
N GLY A 130 8.83 -3.73 4.72
CA GLY A 130 8.91 -4.25 6.08
C GLY A 130 7.93 -3.58 7.05
N MET A 131 7.80 -2.24 6.96
CA MET A 131 6.82 -1.49 7.74
C MET A 131 5.37 -1.81 7.36
N ALA A 132 5.06 -1.97 6.08
CA ALA A 132 3.73 -2.36 5.60
C ALA A 132 3.34 -3.75 6.14
N TRP A 133 4.27 -4.71 6.12
CA TRP A 133 4.12 -6.03 6.73
C TRP A 133 3.87 -5.94 8.24
N ARG A 134 4.66 -5.13 8.95
CA ARG A 134 4.47 -4.89 10.39
C ARG A 134 3.11 -4.24 10.69
N TYR A 135 2.68 -3.27 9.90
CA TYR A 135 1.39 -2.62 10.05
C TYR A 135 0.24 -3.63 9.97
N VAL A 136 0.18 -4.44 8.91
CA VAL A 136 -0.94 -5.38 8.77
C VAL A 136 -0.83 -6.57 9.72
N CYS A 137 0.34 -6.82 10.30
CA CYS A 137 0.53 -7.80 11.37
C CYS A 137 -0.12 -7.34 12.68
N GLU A 138 -0.02 -6.04 12.99
CA GLU A 138 -0.47 -5.45 14.26
C GLU A 138 -1.83 -4.74 14.19
N ASN A 139 -2.20 -4.26 13.01
CA ASN A 139 -3.41 -3.47 12.74
C ASN A 139 -3.96 -3.77 11.32
N GLY A 140 -4.05 -5.06 10.98
CA GLY A 140 -4.49 -5.54 9.67
C GLY A 140 -6.00 -5.68 9.53
N ASN A 141 -6.75 -5.73 10.62
CA ASN A 141 -8.20 -5.91 10.58
C ASN A 141 -8.85 -4.76 9.81
N GLY A 142 -9.64 -5.07 8.78
CA GLY A 142 -10.26 -4.08 7.90
C GLY A 142 -9.36 -3.53 6.80
N VAL A 143 -8.08 -3.94 6.73
CA VAL A 143 -7.23 -3.69 5.55
C VAL A 143 -7.62 -4.66 4.44
N ALA A 144 -8.02 -4.12 3.29
CA ALA A 144 -8.43 -4.93 2.14
C ALA A 144 -7.24 -5.73 1.58
N ALA A 145 -6.08 -5.10 1.39
CA ALA A 145 -4.88 -5.81 0.98
C ALA A 145 -3.56 -5.15 1.41
N LEU A 146 -2.54 -6.00 1.61
CA LEU A 146 -1.13 -5.61 1.66
C LEU A 146 -0.52 -5.68 0.25
N PHE A 147 0.15 -4.62 -0.20
CA PHE A 147 0.98 -4.57 -1.41
C PHE A 147 2.46 -4.34 -1.07
N ALA A 148 3.20 -5.44 -0.90
CA ALA A 148 4.59 -5.46 -0.47
C ALA A 148 5.57 -5.59 -1.63
N VAL A 149 6.66 -4.82 -1.61
CA VAL A 149 7.69 -4.82 -2.66
C VAL A 149 9.08 -4.89 -2.05
N SER A 150 9.84 -5.94 -2.36
CA SER A 150 11.26 -6.09 -1.99
C SER A 150 11.54 -5.90 -0.49
N GLY A 151 10.69 -6.48 0.37
CA GLY A 151 10.92 -6.46 1.82
C GLY A 151 9.81 -7.18 2.58
N THR A 152 10.19 -7.89 3.65
CA THR A 152 9.28 -8.62 4.53
C THR A 152 9.81 -8.57 5.97
N ILE A 153 9.03 -9.09 6.93
CA ILE A 153 9.45 -9.28 8.33
C ILE A 153 9.95 -10.71 8.58
N ASP A 154 10.45 -11.01 9.79
CA ASP A 154 10.79 -12.38 10.17
C ASP A 154 9.54 -13.26 10.04
N GLN A 155 9.61 -14.30 9.20
CA GLN A 155 8.46 -15.14 8.86
C GLN A 155 7.97 -16.02 10.03
N ARG A 156 8.65 -15.95 11.17
CA ARG A 156 8.29 -16.63 12.43
C ARG A 156 7.57 -15.71 13.41
N GLU A 157 7.36 -14.44 13.06
CA GLU A 157 6.59 -13.53 13.90
C GLU A 157 5.14 -14.02 14.02
N THR A 158 4.53 -13.78 15.18
CA THR A 158 3.11 -14.03 15.40
C THR A 158 2.36 -12.72 15.18
N CYS A 159 1.42 -12.73 14.24
CA CYS A 159 0.60 -11.56 13.94
C CYS A 159 -0.75 -11.67 14.65
N PRO A 160 -1.11 -10.73 15.54
CA PRO A 160 -2.43 -10.69 16.16
C PRO A 160 -3.56 -10.38 15.16
N GLU A 161 -3.24 -9.71 14.06
CA GLU A 161 -4.19 -9.34 13.02
C GLU A 161 -3.71 -9.74 11.63
N ALA A 162 -4.58 -9.58 10.64
CA ALA A 162 -4.26 -9.86 9.24
C ALA A 162 -5.11 -9.02 8.28
N PRO A 163 -4.58 -8.66 7.09
CA PRO A 163 -5.38 -8.07 6.03
C PRO A 163 -6.29 -9.12 5.36
N GLY A 164 -7.22 -8.70 4.50
CA GLY A 164 -8.02 -9.65 3.70
C GLY A 164 -7.19 -10.40 2.65
N GLU A 165 -6.19 -9.72 2.08
CA GLU A 165 -5.31 -10.27 1.06
C GLU A 165 -3.88 -9.77 1.19
N VAL A 166 -2.92 -10.63 0.83
CA VAL A 166 -1.50 -10.30 0.79
C VAL A 166 -0.98 -10.45 -0.63
N ARG A 167 -0.42 -9.39 -1.18
CA ARG A 167 0.28 -9.40 -2.46
C ARG A 167 1.70 -8.94 -2.25
N HIS A 168 2.66 -9.79 -2.57
CA HIS A 168 4.07 -9.49 -2.43
C HIS A 168 4.78 -9.68 -3.76
N VAL A 169 5.71 -8.78 -4.10
CA VAL A 169 6.65 -8.99 -5.20
C VAL A 169 8.10 -8.87 -4.74
N HIS A 170 8.97 -9.76 -5.22
CA HIS A 170 10.37 -9.76 -4.84
C HIS A 170 11.30 -10.23 -5.96
N GLY A 171 12.46 -9.57 -6.07
CA GLY A 171 13.50 -9.92 -7.02
C GLY A 171 14.43 -11.02 -6.51
N LEU A 172 14.58 -12.11 -7.29
CA LEU A 172 15.48 -13.22 -6.96
C LEU A 172 16.95 -12.80 -6.84
N SER A 173 17.33 -11.69 -7.48
CA SER A 173 18.68 -11.10 -7.41
C SER A 173 18.77 -9.90 -6.46
N ASP A 174 17.78 -9.68 -5.61
CA ASP A 174 17.80 -8.61 -4.60
C ASP A 174 18.89 -8.88 -3.56
N ASN A 175 19.88 -7.98 -3.48
CA ASN A 175 20.99 -8.04 -2.54
C ASN A 175 20.98 -6.88 -1.53
N VAL A 176 19.94 -6.04 -1.53
CA VAL A 176 19.78 -4.93 -0.59
C VAL A 176 18.92 -5.38 0.59
N MET A 177 17.73 -5.91 0.29
CA MET A 177 16.93 -6.69 1.25
C MET A 177 16.94 -8.13 0.77
N GLY A 178 18.10 -8.78 0.97
CA GLY A 178 18.43 -10.10 0.43
C GLY A 178 17.25 -11.06 0.41
N TYR A 179 17.01 -11.71 -0.73
CA TYR A 179 15.89 -12.62 -0.92
C TYR A 179 15.83 -13.67 0.21
N PRO A 180 14.81 -13.67 1.08
CA PRO A 180 14.79 -14.50 2.27
C PRO A 180 14.35 -15.91 1.89
N LYS A 181 15.31 -16.76 1.53
CA LYS A 181 15.07 -18.17 1.21
C LYS A 181 14.84 -18.97 2.50
N GLY A 182 13.90 -19.90 2.44
CA GLY A 182 13.64 -20.85 3.52
C GLY A 182 14.64 -22.00 3.52
N GLN A 183 14.47 -22.92 4.47
CA GLN A 183 15.26 -24.14 4.55
C GLN A 183 15.19 -24.92 3.22
N GLY A 184 16.31 -25.49 2.79
CA GLY A 184 16.35 -26.25 1.53
C GLY A 184 16.20 -25.40 0.26
N ASN A 185 16.50 -24.09 0.33
CA ASN A 185 16.34 -23.15 -0.80
C ASN A 185 14.86 -22.95 -1.21
N ASP A 186 13.94 -23.01 -0.24
CA ASP A 186 12.53 -22.67 -0.47
C ASP A 186 12.38 -21.20 -0.89
N LEU A 187 12.03 -21.00 -2.16
CA LEU A 187 11.83 -19.69 -2.74
C LEU A 187 10.47 -19.07 -2.39
N LEU A 188 9.52 -19.84 -1.84
CA LEU A 188 8.19 -19.35 -1.45
C LEU A 188 8.15 -18.88 0.03
N TYR A 189 9.28 -19.00 0.72
CA TYR A 189 9.47 -18.55 2.10
C TYR A 189 9.14 -17.07 2.37
N PRO A 190 9.33 -16.10 1.45
CA PRO A 190 9.03 -14.68 1.72
C PRO A 190 7.57 -14.38 2.10
N VAL A 191 6.65 -15.32 1.83
CA VAL A 191 5.23 -15.25 2.19
C VAL A 191 4.77 -16.37 3.14
N ALA A 192 5.70 -17.13 3.71
CA ALA A 192 5.39 -18.27 4.58
C ALA A 192 4.53 -17.90 5.79
N LEU A 193 4.76 -16.72 6.38
CA LEU A 193 3.99 -16.24 7.52
C LEU A 193 2.50 -16.14 7.17
N TRP A 194 2.14 -15.45 6.08
CA TRP A 194 0.73 -15.29 5.72
C TRP A 194 0.11 -16.56 5.18
N ARG A 195 0.91 -17.43 4.54
CA ARG A 195 0.43 -18.76 4.15
C ARG A 195 0.01 -19.59 5.37
N ALA A 196 0.83 -19.59 6.43
CA ALA A 196 0.49 -20.24 7.68
C ALA A 196 -0.66 -19.53 8.39
N ALA A 197 -0.63 -18.20 8.45
CA ALA A 197 -1.64 -17.40 9.12
C ALA A 197 -3.01 -17.43 8.42
N TYR A 198 -3.11 -17.92 7.17
CA TYR A 198 -4.38 -18.11 6.47
C TYR A 198 -4.80 -19.57 6.29
N ASP A 199 -4.08 -20.52 6.88
CA ASP A 199 -4.29 -21.97 6.69
C ASP A 199 -4.27 -22.38 5.21
N CYS A 200 -3.29 -21.87 4.46
CA CYS A 200 -3.16 -22.18 3.05
C CYS A 200 -2.63 -23.61 2.82
N ASP A 201 -3.40 -24.40 2.07
CA ASP A 201 -2.96 -25.70 1.55
C ASP A 201 -2.37 -25.58 0.14
N GLY A 202 -1.33 -26.38 -0.13
CA GLY A 202 -0.70 -26.44 -1.46
C GLY A 202 -0.13 -25.10 -1.92
N ALA A 203 0.11 -24.96 -3.23
CA ALA A 203 0.25 -23.72 -3.97
C ALA A 203 -0.34 -23.98 -5.35
N SER A 204 -0.98 -22.99 -5.97
CA SER A 204 -1.22 -23.09 -7.41
C SER A 204 0.13 -23.25 -8.13
N ALA A 205 0.15 -24.03 -9.22
CA ALA A 205 1.30 -24.01 -10.12
C ALA A 205 1.56 -22.56 -10.56
N PRO A 206 2.82 -22.13 -10.74
CA PRO A 206 3.09 -20.77 -11.15
C PRO A 206 2.46 -20.50 -12.50
N ASP A 207 1.59 -19.49 -12.56
CA ASP A 207 1.04 -19.00 -13.81
C ASP A 207 1.96 -17.88 -14.33
N PRO A 208 2.40 -17.94 -15.61
CA PRO A 208 3.11 -16.83 -16.22
C PRO A 208 2.28 -15.55 -16.14
N TYR A 209 2.74 -14.60 -15.34
CA TYR A 209 2.04 -13.33 -15.11
C TYR A 209 2.78 -12.19 -15.80
N PHE A 210 2.06 -11.43 -16.62
CA PHE A 210 2.62 -10.37 -17.44
C PHE A 210 1.88 -9.06 -17.17
N ILE A 211 2.61 -8.05 -16.69
CA ILE A 211 2.11 -6.67 -16.73
C ILE A 211 2.24 -6.13 -18.16
N ARG A 212 3.35 -6.49 -18.81
CA ARG A 212 3.65 -6.32 -20.23
C ARG A 212 4.44 -7.55 -20.69
N SER A 213 4.52 -7.79 -22.00
CA SER A 213 5.26 -8.94 -22.55
C SER A 213 6.73 -9.00 -22.10
N PHE A 214 7.33 -7.85 -21.75
CA PHE A 214 8.71 -7.74 -21.25
C PHE A 214 8.80 -7.61 -19.72
N LEU A 215 7.67 -7.56 -19.00
CA LEU A 215 7.60 -7.49 -17.54
C LEU A 215 6.91 -8.76 -17.03
N THR A 216 7.73 -9.80 -16.91
CA THR A 216 7.34 -11.17 -16.62
C THR A 216 7.55 -11.49 -15.15
N PHE A 217 6.61 -12.18 -14.53
CA PHE A 217 6.70 -12.67 -13.16
C PHE A 217 6.26 -14.13 -13.11
N ASP A 218 6.87 -14.89 -12.21
CA ASP A 218 6.31 -16.16 -11.76
C ASP A 218 5.33 -15.84 -10.62
N ARG A 219 4.02 -15.96 -10.89
CA ARG A 219 2.97 -15.67 -9.92
C ARG A 219 2.49 -16.96 -9.27
N TYR A 220 2.55 -16.99 -7.95
CA TYR A 220 1.97 -18.03 -7.11
C TYR A 220 0.76 -17.46 -6.38
N THR A 221 -0.33 -18.19 -6.34
CA THR A 221 -1.55 -17.78 -5.62
C THR A 221 -2.02 -18.89 -4.71
N TRP A 222 -2.55 -18.49 -3.55
CA TRP A 222 -3.21 -19.36 -2.59
C TRP A 222 -4.54 -18.74 -2.22
N ASP A 223 -5.62 -19.44 -2.55
CA ASP A 223 -6.97 -19.15 -2.07
C ASP A 223 -7.21 -19.96 -0.79
N CYS A 224 -7.08 -19.31 0.35
CA CYS A 224 -7.02 -19.95 1.65
C CYS A 224 -8.32 -19.71 2.43
N PRO A 225 -8.65 -20.53 3.42
CA PRO A 225 -9.88 -20.37 4.21
C PRO A 225 -10.03 -19.01 4.88
N ARG A 226 -8.92 -18.36 5.27
CA ARG A 226 -8.92 -17.10 6.04
C ARG A 226 -8.39 -15.89 5.26
N GLY A 227 -8.12 -16.02 3.97
CA GLY A 227 -7.60 -14.93 3.14
C GLY A 227 -6.97 -15.42 1.85
N ARG A 228 -6.34 -14.50 1.12
CA ARG A 228 -5.60 -14.82 -0.12
C ARG A 228 -4.14 -14.38 -0.02
N VAL A 229 -3.25 -15.19 -0.58
CA VAL A 229 -1.85 -14.81 -0.79
C VAL A 229 -1.54 -14.85 -2.29
N THR A 230 -0.93 -13.78 -2.79
CA THR A 230 -0.33 -13.72 -4.13
C THR A 230 1.13 -13.34 -3.99
N PHE A 231 2.01 -14.12 -4.60
CA PHE A 231 3.44 -13.87 -4.58
C PHE A 231 3.99 -13.85 -6.00
N ASP A 232 4.54 -12.71 -6.39
CA ASP A 232 5.17 -12.50 -7.69
C ASP A 232 6.69 -12.53 -7.52
N GLN A 233 7.38 -13.36 -8.30
CA GLN A 233 8.83 -13.38 -8.37
C GLN A 233 9.32 -12.81 -9.70
N HIS A 234 10.44 -12.10 -9.70
CA HIS A 234 11.12 -11.69 -10.94
C HIS A 234 12.64 -11.89 -10.84
N ALA A 235 13.32 -12.02 -11.97
CA ALA A 235 14.77 -12.27 -12.01
C ALA A 235 15.64 -11.07 -11.54
N GLY A 236 15.09 -9.85 -11.57
CA GLY A 236 15.80 -8.62 -11.23
C GLY A 236 16.19 -8.46 -9.74
N GLY A 237 16.81 -7.32 -9.42
CA GLY A 237 17.25 -6.95 -8.06
C GLY A 237 16.26 -6.09 -7.27
N HIS A 238 16.78 -5.14 -6.49
CA HIS A 238 16.00 -4.29 -5.56
C HIS A 238 15.36 -3.09 -6.27
N PHE A 239 14.11 -3.22 -6.72
CA PHE A 239 13.35 -2.13 -7.32
C PHE A 239 11.84 -2.37 -7.27
N ILE A 240 11.06 -1.32 -7.44
CA ILE A 240 9.61 -1.41 -7.67
C ILE A 240 9.34 -1.79 -9.12
N PRO A 241 8.81 -2.98 -9.45
CA PRO A 241 8.55 -3.34 -10.84
C PRO A 241 7.54 -2.39 -11.47
N HIS A 242 7.81 -1.96 -12.70
CA HIS A 242 7.00 -0.94 -13.34
C HIS A 242 5.57 -1.45 -13.62
N GLY A 243 4.56 -0.64 -13.29
CA GLY A 243 3.16 -1.02 -13.44
C GLY A 243 2.65 -2.06 -12.43
N TRP A 244 3.47 -2.53 -11.48
CA TRP A 244 3.04 -3.58 -10.54
C TRP A 244 1.94 -3.08 -9.60
N PHE A 245 2.12 -1.90 -8.98
CA PHE A 245 1.08 -1.27 -8.17
C PHE A 245 -0.18 -1.01 -8.98
N GLY A 246 -0.02 -0.44 -10.19
CA GLY A 246 -1.14 -0.20 -11.07
C GLY A 246 -1.95 -1.46 -11.31
N ARG A 247 -1.30 -2.57 -11.63
CA ARG A 247 -2.05 -3.80 -11.86
C ARG A 247 -2.66 -4.41 -10.60
N GLN A 248 -1.99 -4.36 -9.45
CA GLN A 248 -2.61 -4.85 -8.21
C GLN A 248 -3.87 -4.03 -7.88
N LEU A 249 -3.82 -2.71 -8.07
CA LEU A 249 -4.98 -1.83 -7.89
C LEU A 249 -6.09 -2.13 -8.90
N ASP A 250 -5.77 -2.37 -10.18
CA ASP A 250 -6.78 -2.72 -11.18
C ASP A 250 -7.53 -4.01 -10.77
N GLU A 251 -6.79 -5.03 -10.34
CA GLU A 251 -7.37 -6.30 -9.91
C GLU A 251 -8.24 -6.14 -8.64
N MET A 252 -7.77 -5.39 -7.64
CA MET A 252 -8.51 -5.18 -6.39
C MET A 252 -9.73 -4.26 -6.54
N LEU A 253 -9.73 -3.38 -7.54
CA LEU A 253 -10.81 -2.43 -7.81
C LEU A 253 -11.77 -2.91 -8.90
N GLY A 254 -11.52 -4.07 -9.52
CA GLY A 254 -12.31 -4.59 -10.64
C GLY A 254 -12.22 -3.72 -11.90
N LEU A 255 -11.10 -3.02 -12.09
CA LEU A 255 -10.86 -2.16 -13.25
C LEU A 255 -10.24 -2.97 -14.40
N THR A 256 -10.48 -2.52 -15.63
CA THR A 256 -9.77 -3.05 -16.80
C THR A 256 -8.26 -2.77 -16.64
N PRO A 257 -7.39 -3.80 -16.72
CA PRO A 257 -5.96 -3.62 -16.53
C PRO A 257 -5.37 -2.55 -17.45
N SER A 258 -4.67 -1.59 -16.84
CA SER A 258 -4.01 -0.50 -17.53
C SER A 258 -2.55 -0.37 -17.06
N TYR A 259 -1.73 0.31 -17.85
CA TYR A 259 -0.34 0.63 -17.52
C TYR A 259 -0.17 2.11 -17.75
N PRO A 260 0.61 2.86 -16.96
CA PRO A 260 1.54 2.48 -15.88
C PRO A 260 1.02 2.65 -14.44
#